data_AF-A0A2M8BKL3-F1
#
_entry.id   AF-A0A2M8BKL3-F1
#
_cell.length_a   1.000
_cell.length_b   1.000
_cell.length_c   1.000
_cell.angle_alpha   90.00
_cell.angle_beta   90.00
_cell.angle_gamma   90.00
#
_symmetry.space_group_name_H-M   'P 1'
#
loop_
_entity.id
_entity.type
_entity.pdbx_description
1 polymer ?
#
loop_
_entity_poly.entity_id
_entity_poly.type
_entity_poly.pdbx_seq_one_letter_code
_entity_poly.pdbx_strand_id
1 'polypeptide(L)' 'MPTVNFSVPEDIKNAFNITFEGQNKSAVIAELMREAVERVQSQQRSQDAYQRILARRQNAPRITEEQFRTAREEGRP' A
#
# COMPACT_ATOMS: atom_id res chain seq x y z
N MET A 1 8.57 -27.35 -0.10
CA MET A 1 8.51 -25.91 -0.38
C MET A 1 9.41 -25.60 -1.56
N PRO A 2 9.05 -24.65 -2.43
CA PRO A 2 9.98 -24.18 -3.46
C PRO A 2 11.21 -23.54 -2.81
N THR A 3 12.39 -23.77 -3.39
CA THR A 3 13.64 -23.14 -2.94
C THR A 3 13.89 -21.91 -3.79
N VAL A 4 14.25 -20.79 -3.16
CA VAL A 4 14.66 -19.57 -3.84
C VAL A 4 16.03 -19.15 -3.33
N ASN A 5 16.95 -18.85 -4.25
CA ASN A 5 18.32 -18.46 -3.92
C ASN A 5 18.49 -16.96 -4.09
N PHE A 6 19.08 -16.30 -3.10
CA PHE A 6 19.37 -14.86 -3.11
C PHE A 6 20.81 -14.62 -2.73
N SER A 7 21.42 -13.59 -3.33
CA SER A 7 22.71 -13.06 -2.87
C SER A 7 22.44 -11.86 -1.98
N VAL A 8 22.99 -11.90 -0.77
CA VAL A 8 22.93 -10.79 0.19
C VAL A 8 24.35 -10.46 0.66
N PRO A 9 24.65 -9.20 0.98
CA PRO A 9 25.87 -8.81 1.66
C PRO A 9 26.14 -9.65 2.92
N GLU A 10 27.41 -9.98 3.17
CA GLU A 10 27.79 -10.90 4.25
C GLU A 10 27.48 -10.32 5.65
N ASP A 11 27.59 -9.01 5.81
CA ASP A 11 27.20 -8.29 7.02
C ASP A 11 25.70 -8.46 7.31
N ILE A 12 24.84 -8.35 6.30
CA ILE A 12 23.40 -8.55 6.43
C ILE A 12 23.08 -9.99 6.80
N LYS A 13 23.72 -10.96 6.13
CA LYS A 13 23.56 -12.40 6.42
C LYS A 13 23.94 -12.72 7.87
N ASN A 14 25.06 -12.18 8.33
CA ASN A 14 25.54 -12.39 9.70
C ASN A 14 24.60 -11.78 10.73
N ALA A 15 24.20 -10.52 10.53
CA ALA A 15 23.24 -9.84 11.40
C ALA A 15 21.90 -10.61 11.47
N PHE A 16 21.38 -11.07 10.33
CA PHE A 16 20.15 -11.86 10.27
C PHE A 16 20.30 -13.20 11.01
N ASN A 17 21.42 -13.90 10.79
CA ASN A 17 21.67 -15.19 11.42
C ASN A 17 21.76 -15.11 12.94
N ILE A 18 22.39 -14.06 13.48
CA ILE A 18 22.52 -13.81 14.92
C ILE A 18 21.16 -13.40 15.50
N THR A 19 20.46 -12.47 14.85
CA THR A 19 19.18 -11.93 15.36
C THR A 19 18.10 -12.99 15.46
N PHE A 20 18.04 -13.90 14.48
CA PHE A 20 17.03 -14.96 14.40
C PHE A 20 17.60 -16.34 14.73
N GLU A 21 18.64 -16.40 15.58
CA GLU A 21 19.17 -17.66 16.07
C GLU A 21 18.09 -18.47 16.80
N GLY A 22 18.05 -19.79 16.57
CA GLY A 22 17.03 -20.68 17.12
C GLY A 22 15.64 -20.59 16.48
N GLN A 23 15.41 -19.67 15.53
CA GLN A 23 14.15 -19.55 14.80
C GLN A 23 14.20 -20.20 13.41
N ASN A 24 13.03 -20.51 12.85
CA ASN A 24 12.91 -20.93 11.46
C ASN A 24 13.12 -19.73 10.52
N LYS A 25 14.36 -19.55 10.08
CA LYS A 25 14.80 -18.47 9.18
C LYS A 25 14.00 -18.40 7.89
N SER A 26 13.62 -19.54 7.31
CA SER A 26 12.79 -19.58 6.11
C SER A 26 11.39 -19.03 6.34
N ALA A 27 10.81 -19.27 7.52
CA ALA A 27 9.51 -18.70 7.89
C ALA A 27 9.59 -17.18 8.05
N VAL A 28 10.65 -16.67 8.68
CA VAL A 28 10.91 -15.21 8.81
C VAL A 28 11.02 -14.56 7.44
N ILE A 29 11.81 -15.13 6.54
CA ILE A 29 11.96 -14.59 5.17
C ILE A 29 10.63 -14.66 4.41
N ALA A 30 9.87 -15.75 4.53
CA ALA A 30 8.57 -15.87 3.87
C ALA A 30 7.57 -14.80 4.35
N GLU A 31 7.57 -14.46 5.64
CA GLU A 31 6.76 -13.37 6.18
C GLU A 31 7.17 -12.02 5.59
N LEU A 32 8.48 -11.72 5.61
CA LEU A 32 9.01 -10.48 5.05
C LEU A 32 8.68 -10.32 3.56
N MET A 33 8.71 -11.42 2.79
CA MET A 33 8.29 -11.42 1.39
C MET A 33 6.80 -11.12 1.24
N ARG A 34 5.95 -11.73 2.07
CA ARG A 34 4.51 -11.49 2.05
C ARG A 34 4.18 -10.04 2.35
N GLU A 35 4.79 -9.48 3.39
CA GLU A 35 4.62 -8.07 3.75
C GLU A 35 5.08 -7.12 2.64
N ALA A 36 6.22 -7.43 1.99
CA ALA A 36 6.71 -6.64 0.87
C ALA A 36 5.74 -6.66 -0.32
N VAL A 37 5.18 -7.84 -0.65
CA VAL A 37 4.18 -7.98 -1.72
C VAL A 37 2.92 -7.20 -1.39
N GLU A 38 2.37 -7.35 -0.18
CA GLU A 38 1.15 -6.67 0.24
C GLU A 38 1.31 -5.14 0.20
N ARG A 39 2.47 -4.63 0.61
CA ARG A 39 2.79 -3.19 0.56
C ARG A 39 2.73 -2.66 -0.86
N VAL A 40 3.35 -3.36 -1.82
CA VAL A 40 3.35 -2.97 -3.24
C VAL A 40 1.94 -3.04 -3.81
N GLN A 41 1.19 -4.11 -3.52
CA GLN A 41 -0.18 -4.25 -3.99
C GLN A 41 -1.11 -3.17 -3.42
N SER A 42 -0.96 -2.84 -2.13
CA SER A 42 -1.73 -1.77 -1.48
C SER A 42 -1.46 -0.41 -2.12
N GLN A 43 -0.19 -0.11 -2.41
CA GLN A 43 0.19 1.09 -3.13
C GLN A 43 -0.45 1.15 -4.52
N GLN A 44 -0.41 0.03 -5.26
CA GLN A 44 -1.04 -0.05 -6.57
C GLN A 44 -2.55 0.18 -6.50
N ARG A 45 -3.25 -0.47 -5.56
CA ARG A 45 -4.69 -0.28 -5.35
C ARG A 45 -5.04 1.18 -5.05
N SER A 46 -4.23 1.85 -4.23
CA SER A 46 -4.39 3.28 -3.94
C SER A 46 -4.21 4.14 -5.19
N GLN A 47 -3.20 3.86 -6.01
CA GLN A 47 -2.96 4.58 -7.26
C GLN A 47 -4.11 4.36 -8.25
N ASP A 48 -4.58 3.13 -8.41
CA ASP A 48 -5.71 2.81 -9.27
C ASP A 48 -6.99 3.52 -8.83
N ALA A 49 -7.26 3.57 -7.52
CA ALA A 49 -8.39 4.30 -6.95
C ALA A 49 -8.29 5.80 -7.25
N TYR A 50 -7.11 6.40 -7.05
CA TYR A 50 -6.85 7.79 -7.39
C TYR A 50 -7.12 8.07 -8.88
N GLN A 51 -6.61 7.24 -9.78
CA GLN A 51 -6.81 7.40 -11.22
C GLN A 51 -8.29 7.30 -11.60
N ARG A 52 -9.04 6.36 -11.01
CA ARG A 52 -10.49 6.24 -11.21
C ARG A 52 -11.24 7.49 -10.77
N ILE A 53 -10.89 8.07 -9.63
CA ILE A 53 -11.50 9.31 -9.14
C ILE A 53 -11.18 10.47 -10.10
N LEU A 54 -9.92 10.60 -10.52
CA LEU A 54 -9.49 11.66 -11.42
C LEU A 54 -10.19 11.58 -12.79
N ALA A 55 -10.29 10.38 -13.36
CA ALA A 55 -11.00 10.15 -14.62
C ALA A 55 -12.50 10.53 -14.52
N ARG A 56 -13.16 10.18 -13.40
CA ARG A 56 -14.56 10.57 -13.16
C ARG A 56 -14.72 12.08 -13.00
N ARG A 57 -13.78 12.76 -12.35
CA ARG A 57 -13.82 14.22 -12.16
C ARG A 57 -13.79 15.01 -13.46
N GLN A 58 -13.22 14.47 -14.54
CA GLN A 58 -13.21 15.15 -15.84
C GLN A 58 -14.64 15.38 -16.38
N ASN A 59 -15.56 14.47 -16.08
CA ASN A 59 -16.96 14.52 -16.53
C ASN A 59 -17.94 14.86 -15.40
N ALA A 60 -17.44 15.23 -14.22
CA ALA A 60 -18.29 15.53 -13.08
C ALA A 60 -19.02 16.87 -13.28
N PRO A 61 -20.31 16.97 -12.87
CA PRO A 61 -21.01 18.25 -12.85
C PRO A 61 -20.23 19.26 -12.02
N ARG A 62 -20.05 20.46 -12.56
CA ARG A 62 -19.44 21.57 -11.82
C ARG A 62 -20.54 22.29 -11.06
N ILE A 63 -20.46 22.26 -9.73
CA ILE A 63 -21.35 23.01 -8.84
C ILE A 63 -20.64 24.31 -8.50
N THR A 64 -21.36 25.43 -8.59
CA THR A 64 -20.81 26.73 -8.20
C THR A 64 -20.80 26.87 -6.68
N GLU A 65 -19.93 27.75 -6.17
CA GLU A 65 -19.86 28.06 -4.73
C GLU A 65 -21.23 28.52 -4.19
N GLU A 66 -22.00 29.26 -4.98
CA GLU A 66 -23.35 29.72 -4.64
C GLU A 66 -24.32 28.55 -4.46
N GLN A 67 -24.37 27.63 -5.43
CA GLN A 67 -25.21 26.42 -5.36
C GLN A 67 -24.86 25.55 -4.15
N PHE A 68 -23.56 25.45 -3.84
CA PHE A 68 -23.08 24.70 -2.69
C PHE A 68 -23.45 25.37 -1.35
N ARG A 69 -23.42 26.71 -1.29
CA ARG A 69 -23.79 27.49 -0.11
C ARG A 69 -25.28 27.40 0.18
N THR A 70 -26.13 27.60 -0.83
CA THR A 70 -27.59 27.46 -0.69
C THR A 70 -27.97 26.08 -0.15
N ALA A 71 -27.44 25.01 -0.74
CA ALA A 71 -27.73 23.64 -0.28
C ALA A 71 -27.27 23.38 1.16
N ARG A 72 -26.16 24.00 1.59
CA ARG A 72 -25.65 23.89 2.97
C ARG A 72 -26.53 24.63 3.98
N GLU A 73 -27.04 25.80 3.63
CA GLU A 73 -27.90 26.61 4.49
C GLU A 73 -29.31 26.01 4.60
N GLU A 74 -29.86 25.48 3.51
CA GLU A 74 -31.16 24.79 3.51
C GLU A 74 -31.15 23.47 4.30
N GLY A 75 -30.01 22.76 4.32
CA GLY A 75 -29.87 21.47 5.02
C GLY A 75 -29.47 21.58 6.50
N ARG A 76 -29.32 22.78 7.03
CA ARG A 76 -28.95 23.03 8.44
C ARG A 76 -30.17 23.57 9.19
N PRO A 77 -30.83 22.78 10.07
CA PRO A 77 -31.81 23.34 10.99
C PRO A 77 -31.17 24.28 12.00
#